data_AF-A0A661IRG0-F1
#
_entry.id   AF-A0A661IRG0-F1
#
_cell.length_a   1.000
_cell.length_b   1.000
_cell.length_c   1.000
_cell.angle_alpha   90.00
_cell.angle_beta   90.00
_cell.angle_gamma   90.00
#
_symmetry.space_group_name_H-M   'P 1'
#
loop_
_entity.id
_entity.type
_entity.pdbx_description
1 polymer ?
#
loop_
_entity_poly.entity_id
_entity_poly.type
_entity_poly.pdbx_seq_one_letter_code
_entity_poly.pdbx_strand_id
1 'polypeptide(L)'
;MITIEQIKDELDIHFKRIDMILPEVKGYLPFKNDDFEDIEKIKAIDSFIYRFTKIQDKMGDKFFPAILRELQEYKNSMALIDVLNKLEKLELLNNSDDWIDYRKLRNSLTHEYPNNSDDVLEAINLSIEVYENMKNIYLKMLKRINCSELPNSSKKL
;
A
#
# COMPACT_ATOMS: atom_id res chain seq x y z
N MET A 1 -0.65 -1.57 -22.47
CA MET A 1 -0.60 -0.80 -21.21
C MET A 1 -1.54 -1.49 -20.24
N ILE A 2 -1.13 -1.73 -18.99
CA ILE A 2 -2.00 -2.38 -17.98
C ILE A 2 -3.12 -1.41 -17.61
N THR A 3 -4.37 -1.87 -17.54
CA THR A 3 -5.53 -1.04 -17.16
C THR A 3 -5.61 -0.84 -15.65
N ILE A 4 -6.34 0.19 -15.21
CA ILE A 4 -6.57 0.40 -13.78
C ILE A 4 -7.32 -0.77 -13.12
N GLU A 5 -8.24 -1.41 -13.85
CA GLU A 5 -8.94 -2.61 -13.36
C GLU A 5 -7.98 -3.77 -13.11
N GLN A 6 -7.04 -4.02 -14.02
CA GLN A 6 -6.02 -5.07 -13.84
C GLN A 6 -5.09 -4.78 -12.64
N ILE A 7 -4.77 -3.50 -12.39
CA ILE A 7 -3.98 -3.10 -11.21
C ILE A 7 -4.79 -3.33 -9.94
N LYS A 8 -6.07 -2.96 -9.95
CA LYS A 8 -7.02 -3.15 -8.86
C LYS A 8 -7.18 -4.62 -8.51
N ASP A 9 -7.42 -5.49 -9.49
CA ASP A 9 -7.57 -6.94 -9.26
C ASP A 9 -6.37 -7.56 -8.54
N GLU A 10 -5.16 -7.16 -8.93
CA GLU A 10 -3.92 -7.63 -8.30
C GLU A 10 -3.79 -7.11 -6.86
N LEU A 11 -4.03 -5.80 -6.64
CA LEU A 11 -4.01 -5.19 -5.32
C LEU A 11 -5.06 -5.81 -4.39
N ASP A 12 -6.28 -6.00 -4.87
CA ASP A 12 -7.40 -6.59 -4.12
C ASP A 12 -7.05 -8.01 -3.62
N ILE A 13 -6.34 -8.81 -4.41
CA ILE A 13 -5.85 -10.12 -3.97
C ILE A 13 -4.89 -10.00 -2.79
N HIS A 14 -3.97 -9.04 -2.82
CA HIS A 14 -3.02 -8.84 -1.72
C HIS A 14 -3.70 -8.28 -0.47
N PHE A 15 -4.56 -7.26 -0.61
CA PHE A 15 -5.34 -6.71 0.49
C PHE A 15 -6.20 -7.79 1.15
N LYS A 16 -6.98 -8.53 0.36
CA LYS A 16 -7.84 -9.62 0.87
C LYS A 16 -7.05 -10.66 1.64
N ARG A 17 -5.88 -11.06 1.13
CA ARG A 17 -5.08 -12.09 1.80
C ARG A 17 -4.41 -11.58 3.08
N ILE A 18 -4.01 -10.30 3.13
CA ILE A 18 -3.60 -9.70 4.41
C ILE A 18 -4.77 -9.66 5.37
N ASP A 19 -5.95 -9.19 4.95
CA ASP A 19 -7.14 -9.11 5.81
C ASP A 19 -7.52 -10.46 6.45
N MET A 20 -7.29 -11.57 5.75
CA MET A 20 -7.55 -12.91 6.27
C MET A 20 -6.58 -13.34 7.39
N ILE A 21 -5.32 -12.91 7.32
CA ILE A 21 -4.29 -13.26 8.32
C ILE A 21 -4.11 -12.18 9.38
N LEU A 22 -4.59 -10.97 9.13
CA LEU A 22 -4.35 -9.82 10.00
C LEU A 22 -4.91 -10.00 11.44
N PRO A 23 -6.08 -10.64 11.67
CA PRO A 23 -6.53 -10.92 13.03
C PRO A 23 -5.59 -11.83 13.82
N GLU A 24 -5.04 -12.85 13.15
CA GLU A 24 -4.06 -13.78 13.72
C GLU A 24 -2.74 -13.06 14.02
N VAL A 25 -2.20 -12.32 13.04
CA VAL A 25 -1.00 -11.49 13.17
C VAL A 25 -1.14 -10.45 14.31
N LYS A 26 -2.30 -9.78 14.40
CA LYS A 26 -2.59 -8.83 15.49
C LYS A 26 -2.72 -9.51 16.85
N GLY A 27 -3.11 -10.79 16.88
CA GLY A 27 -3.16 -11.60 18.10
C GLY A 27 -1.77 -11.89 18.69
N TYR A 28 -0.71 -11.73 17.90
CA TYR A 28 0.68 -11.88 18.34
C TYR A 28 1.31 -10.57 18.83
N LEU A 29 0.57 -9.45 18.79
CA LEU A 29 1.13 -8.14 19.14
C LEU A 29 1.22 -7.90 20.66
N PRO A 30 2.26 -7.18 21.13
CA PRO A 30 3.43 -6.78 20.36
C PRO A 30 4.34 -7.99 20.11
N PHE A 31 4.91 -8.06 18.90
CA PHE A 31 5.86 -9.12 18.59
C PHE A 31 7.08 -9.07 19.51
N LYS A 32 7.58 -10.23 19.87
CA LYS A 32 8.75 -10.44 20.73
C LYS A 32 9.70 -11.44 20.09
N ASN A 33 10.93 -11.48 20.61
CA ASN A 33 11.98 -12.34 20.06
C ASN A 33 11.60 -13.83 20.06
N ASP A 34 10.81 -14.30 21.04
CA ASP A 34 10.33 -15.69 21.14
C ASP A 34 9.25 -16.03 20.09
N ASP A 35 8.60 -15.05 19.47
CA ASP A 35 7.64 -15.31 18.38
C ASP A 35 8.30 -15.88 17.12
N PHE A 36 9.60 -15.64 16.94
CA PHE A 36 10.39 -16.17 15.82
C PHE A 36 10.92 -17.59 16.06
N GLU A 37 10.51 -18.24 17.15
CA GLU A 37 10.74 -19.67 17.38
C GLU A 37 9.50 -20.51 17.02
N ASP A 38 8.34 -19.86 16.84
CA ASP A 38 7.08 -20.49 16.44
C ASP A 38 6.91 -20.44 14.92
N ILE A 39 6.99 -21.62 14.29
CA ILE A 39 6.90 -21.79 12.84
C ILE A 39 5.61 -21.20 12.25
N GLU A 40 4.48 -21.27 12.95
CA GLU A 40 3.22 -20.74 12.43
C GLU A 40 3.19 -19.22 12.48
N LYS A 41 3.74 -18.61 13.55
CA LYS A 41 3.91 -17.15 13.64
C LYS A 41 4.85 -16.62 12.57
N ILE A 42 5.99 -17.28 12.35
CA ILE A 42 6.96 -16.91 11.31
C ILE A 42 6.28 -16.92 9.94
N LYS A 43 5.55 -17.99 9.59
CA LYS A 43 4.82 -18.07 8.31
C LYS A 43 3.79 -16.95 8.16
N ALA A 44 3.08 -16.60 9.22
CA ALA A 44 2.09 -15.53 9.20
C ALA A 44 2.76 -14.17 8.97
N ILE A 45 3.87 -13.88 9.67
CA ILE A 45 4.67 -12.65 9.55
C ILE A 45 5.26 -12.54 8.14
N ASP A 46 5.90 -13.59 7.63
CA ASP A 46 6.50 -13.60 6.29
C ASP A 46 5.44 -13.40 5.20
N SER A 47 4.29 -14.07 5.32
CA SER A 47 3.16 -13.89 4.40
C SER A 47 2.65 -12.44 4.44
N PHE A 48 2.57 -11.83 5.63
CA PHE A 48 2.19 -10.44 5.78
C PHE A 48 3.20 -9.50 5.13
N ILE A 49 4.49 -9.60 5.45
CA ILE A 49 5.56 -8.71 4.94
C ILE A 49 5.69 -8.82 3.43
N TYR A 50 5.63 -10.04 2.88
CA TYR A 50 5.64 -10.26 1.44
C TYR A 50 4.51 -9.50 0.76
N ARG A 51 3.28 -9.60 1.30
CA ARG A 51 2.12 -8.95 0.69
C ARG A 51 2.12 -7.45 0.90
N PHE A 52 2.52 -6.99 2.08
CA PHE A 52 2.70 -5.57 2.39
C PHE A 52 3.63 -4.91 1.37
N THR A 53 4.77 -5.55 1.12
CA THR A 53 5.75 -5.11 0.12
C THR A 53 5.14 -5.06 -1.29
N LYS A 54 4.40 -6.11 -1.68
CA LYS A 54 3.74 -6.15 -3.01
C LYS A 54 2.69 -5.04 -3.18
N ILE A 55 1.92 -4.75 -2.14
CA ILE A 55 0.94 -3.65 -2.17
C ILE A 55 1.65 -2.32 -2.37
N GLN A 56 2.67 -2.04 -1.55
CA GLN A 56 3.38 -0.77 -1.61
C GLN A 56 4.06 -0.56 -2.97
N ASP A 57 4.80 -1.56 -3.46
CA ASP A 57 5.48 -1.50 -4.75
C ASP A 57 4.46 -1.26 -5.88
N LYS A 58 3.36 -2.02 -5.90
CA LYS A 58 2.32 -1.89 -6.94
C LYS A 58 1.60 -0.55 -6.87
N MET A 59 1.34 -0.06 -5.65
CA MET A 59 0.70 1.24 -5.46
C MET A 59 1.57 2.37 -5.99
N GLY A 60 2.85 2.41 -5.60
CA GLY A 60 3.79 3.45 -6.02
C GLY A 60 4.08 3.41 -7.53
N ASP A 61 4.34 2.23 -8.08
CA ASP A 61 4.85 2.10 -9.45
C ASP A 61 3.76 2.13 -10.51
N LYS A 62 2.53 1.72 -10.16
CA LYS A 62 1.45 1.50 -11.14
C LYS A 62 0.16 2.22 -10.78
N PHE A 63 -0.33 2.03 -9.55
CA PHE A 63 -1.64 2.55 -9.15
C PHE A 63 -1.66 4.07 -9.13
N PHE A 64 -0.69 4.71 -8.48
CA PHE A 64 -0.60 6.17 -8.39
C PHE A 64 -0.49 6.85 -9.76
N PRO A 65 0.40 6.41 -10.67
CA PRO A 65 0.38 6.84 -12.07
C PRO A 65 -0.95 6.60 -12.79
N ALA A 66 -1.63 5.48 -12.52
CA ALA A 66 -2.91 5.17 -13.14
C ALA A 66 -4.02 6.12 -12.65
N ILE A 67 -4.10 6.40 -11.36
CA ILE A 67 -5.05 7.36 -10.79
C ILE A 67 -4.87 8.75 -11.42
N LEU A 68 -3.63 9.25 -11.50
CA LEU A 68 -3.38 10.53 -12.15
C LEU A 68 -3.74 10.49 -13.65
N ARG A 69 -3.61 9.35 -14.32
CA ARG A 69 -3.97 9.21 -15.74
C ARG A 69 -5.48 9.29 -15.94
N GLU A 70 -6.27 8.63 -15.10
CA GLU A 70 -7.74 8.74 -15.12
C GLU A 70 -8.19 10.18 -14.86
N LEU A 71 -7.46 10.91 -14.03
CA LEU A 71 -7.71 12.32 -13.75
C LEU A 71 -7.11 13.28 -14.81
N GLN A 72 -6.47 12.76 -15.86
CA GLN A 72 -5.78 13.55 -16.91
C GLN A 72 -4.63 14.43 -16.40
N GLU A 73 -4.05 14.08 -15.27
CA GLU A 73 -3.00 14.83 -14.57
C GLU A 73 -1.61 14.18 -14.67
N TYR A 74 -1.52 12.98 -15.26
CA TYR A 74 -0.28 12.23 -15.40
C TYR A 74 0.55 12.64 -16.61
N LYS A 75 1.87 12.71 -16.44
CA LYS A 75 2.85 12.85 -17.52
C LYS A 75 3.90 11.73 -17.43
N ASN A 76 4.27 11.14 -18.56
CA ASN A 76 5.23 10.02 -18.60
C ASN A 76 6.63 10.37 -18.06
N SER A 77 6.98 11.65 -17.99
CA SER A 77 8.26 12.14 -17.46
C SER A 77 8.26 12.35 -15.96
N MET A 78 7.12 12.17 -15.26
CA MET A 78 7.05 12.39 -13.82
C MET A 78 7.87 11.34 -13.07
N ALA A 79 8.73 11.81 -12.18
CA ALA A 79 9.32 10.93 -11.17
C ALA A 79 8.27 10.59 -10.10
N LEU A 80 8.52 9.56 -9.28
CA LEU A 80 7.59 9.17 -8.22
C LEU A 80 7.27 10.34 -7.27
N ILE A 81 8.26 11.16 -6.91
CA ILE A 81 8.03 12.33 -6.04
C ILE A 81 7.06 13.34 -6.67
N ASP A 82 7.12 13.54 -7.99
CA ASP A 82 6.18 14.41 -8.70
C ASP A 82 4.76 13.83 -8.69
N VAL A 83 4.65 12.50 -8.85
CA VAL A 83 3.37 11.79 -8.74
C VAL A 83 2.78 11.97 -7.34
N LEU A 84 3.58 11.79 -6.28
CA LEU A 84 3.13 11.94 -4.88
C LEU A 84 2.69 13.38 -4.60
N ASN A 85 3.50 14.37 -4.98
CA ASN A 85 3.18 15.79 -4.84
C ASN A 85 1.89 16.17 -5.57
N LYS A 86 1.65 15.56 -6.74
CA LYS A 86 0.43 15.79 -7.50
C LYS A 86 -0.79 15.17 -6.82
N LEU A 87 -0.67 13.96 -6.28
CA LEU A 87 -1.73 13.30 -5.52
C LEU A 87 -2.05 14.06 -4.22
N GLU A 88 -1.05 14.63 -3.54
CA GLU A 88 -1.24 15.49 -2.38
C GLU A 88 -2.00 16.77 -2.74
N LYS A 89 -1.60 17.46 -3.82
CA LYS A 89 -2.31 18.66 -4.32
C LYS A 89 -3.76 18.39 -4.72
N LEU A 90 -4.08 17.16 -5.11
CA LEU A 90 -5.44 16.71 -5.42
C LEU A 90 -6.17 16.18 -4.19
N GLU A 91 -5.59 16.35 -3.00
CA GLU A 91 -6.10 15.89 -1.71
C GLU A 91 -6.36 14.38 -1.67
N LEU A 92 -5.66 13.60 -2.49
CA LEU A 92 -5.74 12.14 -2.51
C LEU A 92 -4.76 11.50 -1.52
N LEU A 93 -3.61 12.14 -1.33
CA LEU A 93 -2.71 11.92 -0.20
C LEU A 93 -2.83 13.11 0.76
N ASN A 94 -2.64 12.86 2.06
CA ASN A 94 -2.61 13.94 3.05
C ASN A 94 -1.24 14.63 3.06
N ASN A 95 -0.17 13.83 2.96
CA ASN A 95 1.21 14.29 2.86
C ASN A 95 1.98 13.30 1.95
N SER A 96 2.75 13.82 1.00
CA SER A 96 3.59 13.02 0.12
C SER A 96 4.77 12.38 0.85
N ASP A 97 5.29 13.02 1.89
CA ASP A 97 6.43 12.51 2.67
C ASP A 97 6.10 11.21 3.40
N ASP A 98 4.85 11.02 3.84
CA ASP A 98 4.39 9.79 4.50
C ASP A 98 4.69 8.56 3.64
N TRP A 99 4.47 8.66 2.32
CA TRP A 99 4.75 7.57 1.40
C TRP A 99 6.24 7.27 1.25
N ILE A 100 7.09 8.30 1.35
CA ILE A 100 8.54 8.13 1.35
C ILE A 100 8.98 7.37 2.60
N ASP A 101 8.40 7.68 3.75
CA ASP A 101 8.68 6.97 5.00
C ASP A 101 8.17 5.52 4.97
N TYR A 102 7.00 5.27 4.36
CA TYR A 102 6.53 3.90 4.13
C TYR A 102 7.52 3.08 3.30
N ARG A 103 8.20 3.69 2.32
CA ARG A 103 9.25 3.03 1.52
C ARG A 103 10.51 2.73 2.33
N LYS A 104 10.91 3.61 3.24
CA LYS A 104 12.02 3.35 4.15
C LYS A 104 11.71 2.15 5.06
N LEU A 105 10.50 2.11 5.60
CA LEU A 105 10.02 0.99 6.41
C LEU A 105 10.02 -0.33 5.63
N ARG A 106 9.52 -0.33 4.38
CA ARG A 106 9.57 -1.52 3.52
C ARG A 106 11.01 -2.00 3.30
N ASN A 107 11.97 -1.09 3.14
CA ASN A 107 13.37 -1.48 2.96
C ASN A 107 14.01 -2.08 4.22
N SER A 108 13.60 -1.65 5.42
CA SER A 108 14.07 -2.27 6.66
C SER A 108 13.50 -3.68 6.85
N LEU A 109 12.25 -3.92 6.44
CA LEU A 109 11.62 -5.24 6.49
C LEU A 109 12.20 -6.27 5.50
N THR A 110 12.89 -5.83 4.44
CA THR A 110 13.49 -6.72 3.44
C THR A 110 14.92 -7.17 3.76
N HIS A 111 15.54 -6.65 4.83
CA HIS A 111 16.82 -7.17 5.28
C HIS A 111 16.60 -8.50 6.01
N GLU A 112 17.17 -9.60 5.47
CA GLU A 112 17.05 -10.95 6.02
C GLU A 112 17.42 -10.94 7.51
N TYR A 113 16.49 -11.35 8.38
CA TYR A 113 16.58 -11.34 9.85
C TYR A 113 17.85 -12.04 10.38
N PRO A 114 18.98 -11.34 10.56
CA PRO A 114 20.19 -11.99 11.03
C PRO A 114 20.14 -11.86 12.55
N ASN A 115 19.30 -12.69 13.19
CA ASN A 115 18.99 -12.69 14.61
C ASN A 115 18.32 -11.40 15.13
N ASN A 116 16.99 -11.33 15.02
CA ASN A 116 16.10 -10.63 15.96
C ASN A 116 16.66 -9.35 16.60
N SER A 117 16.92 -8.32 15.79
CA SER A 117 17.11 -6.97 16.32
C SER A 117 15.74 -6.38 16.66
N ASP A 118 15.64 -5.71 17.81
CA ASP A 118 14.44 -5.00 18.25
C ASP A 118 13.91 -4.05 17.16
N ASP A 119 14.80 -3.53 16.31
CA ASP A 119 14.47 -2.69 15.15
C ASP A 119 13.53 -3.38 14.14
N VAL A 120 13.70 -4.68 13.91
CA VAL A 120 12.86 -5.42 12.95
C VAL A 120 11.48 -5.69 13.54
N LEU A 121 11.42 -5.98 14.84
CA LEU A 121 10.16 -6.10 15.59
C LEU A 121 9.37 -4.79 15.55
N GLU A 122 10.04 -3.67 15.81
CA GLU A 122 9.45 -2.33 15.72
C GLU A 122 8.94 -2.04 14.30
N ALA A 123 9.74 -2.38 13.28
CA ALA A 123 9.34 -2.22 11.89
C ALA A 123 8.09 -3.04 11.54
N ILE A 124 7.98 -4.29 12.01
CA ILE A 124 6.80 -5.13 11.78
C ILE A 124 5.58 -4.50 12.45
N ASN A 125 5.69 -4.08 13.70
CA ASN A 125 4.60 -3.44 14.43
C ASN A 125 4.10 -2.19 13.68
N LEU A 126 5.01 -1.30 13.27
CA LEU A 126 4.68 -0.09 12.51
C LEU A 126 4.04 -0.40 11.15
N SER A 127 4.49 -1.48 10.49
CA SER A 127 3.99 -1.83 9.16
C SER A 127 2.52 -2.25 9.15
N ILE A 128 1.98 -2.72 10.27
CA ILE A 128 0.54 -2.99 10.42
C ILE A 128 -0.26 -1.69 10.36
N GLU A 129 0.19 -0.63 11.02
CA GLU A 129 -0.46 0.68 10.96
C GLU A 129 -0.34 1.28 9.56
N VAL A 130 0.85 1.21 8.96
CA VAL A 130 1.10 1.67 7.59
C VAL A 130 0.24 0.91 6.58
N TYR A 131 0.03 -0.39 6.77
CA TYR A 131 -0.87 -1.18 5.93
C TYR A 131 -2.30 -0.60 5.91
N GLU A 132 -2.86 -0.28 7.08
CA GLU A 132 -4.21 0.30 7.17
C GLU A 132 -4.26 1.66 6.47
N ASN A 133 -3.22 2.49 6.62
CA ASN A 133 -3.11 3.77 5.93
C ASN A 133 -3.04 3.60 4.40
N MET A 134 -2.23 2.66 3.90
CA MET A 134 -2.17 2.36 2.46
C MET A 134 -3.53 1.87 1.93
N LYS A 135 -4.23 1.03 2.69
CA LYS A 135 -5.58 0.56 2.33
C LYS A 135 -6.58 1.72 2.25
N ASN A 136 -6.53 2.64 3.21
CA ASN A 136 -7.38 3.83 3.21
C ASN A 136 -7.10 4.74 2.01
N ILE A 137 -5.82 4.98 1.69
CA ILE A 137 -5.40 5.72 0.50
C ILE A 137 -5.97 5.07 -0.77
N TYR A 138 -5.80 3.75 -0.88
CA TYR A 138 -6.30 2.97 -2.01
C TYR A 138 -7.82 3.11 -2.19
N LEU A 139 -8.60 2.88 -1.14
CA LEU A 139 -10.06 2.98 -1.17
C LEU A 139 -10.53 4.41 -1.48
N LYS A 140 -9.88 5.42 -0.91
CA LYS A 140 -10.16 6.84 -1.18
C LYS A 140 -9.98 7.18 -2.65
N MET A 141 -8.89 6.72 -3.26
CA MET A 141 -8.59 6.95 -4.68
C MET A 141 -9.57 6.21 -5.60
N LEU A 142 -9.93 4.96 -5.30
CA LEU A 142 -10.95 4.22 -6.06
C LEU A 142 -12.32 4.92 -6.00
N LYS A 143 -12.72 5.39 -4.81
CA LYS A 143 -13.95 6.16 -4.67
C LYS A 143 -13.91 7.44 -5.52
N ARG A 144 -12.78 8.14 -5.55
CA ARG A 144 -12.61 9.39 -6.29
C ARG A 144 -12.82 9.20 -7.79
N ILE A 145 -12.30 8.12 -8.39
CA ILE A 145 -12.42 7.84 -9.82
C ILE A 145 -13.83 7.32 -10.17
N ASN A 146 -14.42 6.47 -9.32
CA ASN A 146 -15.78 5.97 -9.55
C ASN A 146 -16.84 7.08 -9.42
N CYS A 147 -16.63 8.06 -8.55
CA CYS A 147 -17.53 9.23 -8.45
C CYS A 147 -17.37 10.22 -9.61
N SER A 148 -16.24 10.22 -10.32
CA SER A 148 -16.11 11.01 -11.57
C SER A 148 -16.80 10.37 -12.78
N GLU A 149 -17.29 9.14 -12.68
CA GLU A 149 -17.89 8.39 -13.79
C GLU A 149 -19.43 8.53 -13.97
N LEU A 150 -20.14 9.40 -13.23
CA LEU A 150 -21.59 9.68 -13.48
C LEU A 150 -22.01 11.16 -13.33
N PRO A 151 -22.85 11.74 -14.21
CA PRO A 151 -23.11 11.41 -15.63
C PRO A 151 -22.80 12.59 -16.57
N ASN A 152 -22.26 12.29 -17.76
CA ASN A 152 -22.43 13.15 -18.94
C ASN A 152 -23.89 13.07 -19.44
N SER A 153 -24.85 13.42 -18.60
CA SER A 153 -26.21 13.78 -19.01
C SER A 153 -26.22 15.26 -19.35
N SER A 154 -25.61 15.63 -20.49
CA SER A 154 -25.82 16.90 -21.20
C SER A 154 -25.03 16.93 -22.51
N LYS A 155 -25.50 16.16 -23.50
CA LYS A 155 -25.54 16.68 -24.88
C LYS A 155 -27.01 16.79 -25.27
N LYS A 156 -27.62 17.91 -24.87
CA LYS A 156 -28.71 18.52 -25.62
C LYS A 156 -28.05 19.31 -26.75
N LEU A 157 -28.32 18.90 -27.98
CA LEU A 157 -28.78 19.75 -29.09
C LEU A 157 -29.17 18.81 -30.24
#